data_AF-A0A438GFZ5-F1
#
_entry.id   AF-A0A438GFZ5-F1
#
_cell.length_a   1.000
_cell.length_b   1.000
_cell.length_c   1.000
_cell.angle_alpha   90.00
_cell.angle_beta   90.00
_cell.angle_gamma   90.00
#
_symmetry.space_group_name_H-M   'P 1'
#
loop_
_entity.id
_entity.type
_entity.pdbx_description
1 polymer ?
#
loop_
_entity_poly.entity_id
_entity_poly.type
_entity_poly.pdbx_seq_one_letter_code
_entity_poly.pdbx_strand_id
1 'polypeptide(L)'
;MDFIIGLPKLEGYGSIIVVVDRFSNYVTFIVASTDYTAKETTRLFLKHMVKYWGSPNYIINRQTERVNALLELYLRHFMSVNQKDWAKLLDVAQISYNLQRSETTNKSPFKLAIGQQPLTPHTLPIGYTRKSSTALKFAKE
;
A
#
# COMPACT_ATOMS: atom_id res chain seq x y z
N MET A 1 6.76 -13.72 1.69
CA MET A 1 6.31 -13.06 0.44
C MET A 1 5.26 -13.96 -0.13
N ASP A 2 4.17 -13.41 -0.64
CA ASP A 2 3.05 -14.23 -1.10
C ASP A 2 2.40 -13.59 -2.32
N PHE A 3 1.49 -14.32 -2.95
CA PHE A 3 0.79 -13.89 -4.15
C PHE A 3 -0.72 -13.87 -3.93
N ILE A 4 -1.35 -12.77 -4.32
CA ILE A 4 -2.79 -12.73 -4.56
C ILE A 4 -2.98 -12.92 -6.06
N ILE A 5 -3.72 -13.97 -6.44
CA ILE A 5 -3.96 -14.36 -7.83
C ILE A 5 -5.45 -14.30 -8.18
N GLY A 6 -5.78 -14.41 -9.46
CA GLY A 6 -7.18 -14.45 -9.91
C GLY A 6 -7.86 -13.09 -9.92
N LEU A 7 -7.10 -12.00 -9.97
CA LEU A 7 -7.66 -10.67 -10.11
C LEU A 7 -8.22 -10.43 -11.53
N PRO A 8 -9.20 -9.54 -11.67
CA PRO A 8 -9.69 -9.10 -12.98
C PRO A 8 -8.53 -8.64 -13.87
N LYS A 9 -8.45 -9.22 -15.07
CA LYS A 9 -7.33 -8.98 -15.98
C LYS A 9 -7.24 -7.52 -16.39
N LEU A 10 -6.07 -6.93 -16.22
CA LEU A 10 -5.74 -5.57 -16.62
C LEU A 10 -4.49 -5.60 -17.49
N GLU A 11 -4.63 -5.50 -18.81
CA GLU A 11 -3.50 -5.39 -19.77
C GLU A 11 -2.39 -6.45 -19.57
N GLY A 12 -2.76 -7.68 -19.22
CA GLY A 12 -1.81 -8.79 -18.95
C GLY A 12 -1.37 -8.94 -17.50
N TYR A 13 -1.75 -8.00 -16.62
CA TYR A 13 -1.63 -8.13 -15.17
C TYR A 13 -2.86 -8.81 -14.57
N GLY A 14 -2.65 -9.60 -13.53
CA GLY A 14 -3.73 -10.28 -12.81
C GLY A 14 -3.30 -10.94 -11.50
N SER A 15 -2.13 -10.57 -11.01
CA SER A 15 -1.65 -10.97 -9.69
C SER A 15 -0.98 -9.80 -8.98
N ILE A 16 -0.88 -9.91 -7.66
CA ILE A 16 -0.17 -8.99 -6.79
C ILE A 16 0.85 -9.80 -5.99
N ILE A 17 2.10 -9.37 -6.04
CA ILE A 17 3.12 -9.84 -5.11
C ILE A 17 3.01 -9.00 -3.84
N VAL A 18 2.76 -9.67 -2.71
CA VAL A 18 2.70 -9.07 -1.40
C VAL A 18 4.00 -9.38 -0.65
N VAL A 19 4.75 -8.33 -0.36
CA VAL A 19 5.97 -8.43 0.44
C VAL A 19 5.78 -7.68 1.74
N VAL A 20 6.11 -8.34 2.86
CA VAL A 20 6.03 -7.75 4.20
C VAL A 20 7.40 -7.88 4.83
N ASP A 21 7.99 -6.77 5.25
CA ASP A 21 9.16 -6.79 6.11
C ASP A 21 8.77 -7.28 7.50
N ARG A 22 9.50 -8.28 8.00
CA ARG A 22 9.15 -8.97 9.25
C ARG A 22 9.32 -8.07 10.48
N PHE A 23 10.27 -7.14 10.46
CA PHE A 23 10.61 -6.34 11.63
C PHE A 23 9.71 -5.11 11.74
N SER A 24 9.55 -4.37 10.66
CA SER A 24 8.80 -3.12 10.61
C SER A 24 7.32 -3.31 10.28
N ASN A 25 6.91 -4.50 9.81
CA ASN A 25 5.63 -4.74 9.14
C ASN A 25 5.42 -3.85 7.91
N TYR A 26 6.49 -3.32 7.31
CA TYR A 26 6.38 -2.53 6.09
C TYR A 26 5.91 -3.39 4.93
N VAL A 27 4.86 -2.94 4.24
CA VAL A 27 4.27 -3.67 3.12
C VAL A 27 4.64 -3.02 1.81
N THR A 28 4.97 -3.86 0.83
CA THR A 28 5.10 -3.48 -0.57
C THR A 28 4.15 -4.34 -1.40
N PHE A 29 3.26 -3.69 -2.14
CA PHE A 29 2.39 -4.34 -3.12
C PHE A 29 2.95 -4.12 -4.52
N ILE A 30 3.18 -5.20 -5.26
CA ILE A 30 3.77 -5.13 -6.60
C ILE A 30 2.82 -5.78 -7.59
N VAL A 31 2.39 -5.02 -8.59
CA VAL A 31 1.59 -5.53 -9.71
C VAL A 31 2.40 -6.57 -10.49
N ALA A 32 1.81 -7.73 -10.75
CA ALA A 32 2.45 -8.82 -11.45
C ALA A 32 1.55 -9.42 -12.54
N SER A 33 2.20 -10.04 -13.53
CA SER A 33 1.55 -10.66 -14.69
C SER A 33 0.62 -11.81 -14.27
N THR A 34 -0.35 -12.15 -15.11
CA THR A 34 -1.11 -13.40 -14.96
C THR A 34 -0.23 -14.63 -15.14
N ASP A 35 0.82 -14.50 -15.94
CA ASP A 35 1.71 -15.60 -16.31
C ASP A 35 2.91 -15.58 -15.36
N TYR A 36 2.70 -16.11 -14.15
CA TYR A 36 3.63 -16.06 -13.02
C TYR A 36 4.95 -16.82 -13.29
N THR A 37 5.82 -16.26 -14.12
CA THR A 37 7.14 -16.83 -14.39
C THR A 37 8.11 -16.45 -13.28
N ALA A 38 8.92 -17.41 -12.82
CA ALA A 38 9.94 -17.16 -11.79
C ALA A 38 10.89 -16.01 -12.19
N LYS A 39 11.29 -15.94 -13.46
CA LYS A 39 12.13 -14.85 -14.00
C LYS A 39 11.50 -13.46 -13.82
N GLU A 40 10.22 -13.32 -14.15
CA GLU A 40 9.50 -12.06 -14.02
C GLU A 40 9.28 -11.67 -12.57
N THR A 41 8.92 -12.65 -11.74
CA THR A 41 8.81 -12.47 -10.29
C THR A 41 10.12 -11.99 -9.69
N THR A 42 11.24 -12.66 -10.00
CA THR A 42 12.57 -12.25 -9.53
C THR A 42 12.93 -10.86 -10.00
N ARG A 43 12.65 -10.52 -11.26
CA ARG A 43 12.88 -9.18 -11.81
C ARG A 43 12.11 -8.11 -11.02
N LEU A 44 10.82 -8.34 -10.78
CA LEU A 44 9.97 -7.43 -9.99
C LEU A 44 10.45 -7.33 -8.54
N PHE A 45 10.77 -8.46 -7.91
CA PHE A 45 11.29 -8.50 -6.55
C PHE A 45 12.59 -7.71 -6.42
N LEU A 46 13.55 -7.91 -7.32
CA LEU A 46 14.82 -7.16 -7.31
C LEU A 46 14.57 -5.65 -7.49
N LYS A 47 13.71 -5.28 -8.44
CA LYS A 47 13.40 -3.88 -8.78
C LYS A 47 12.72 -3.14 -7.62
N HIS A 48 11.80 -3.78 -6.91
CA HIS A 48 10.95 -3.14 -5.91
C HIS A 48 11.40 -3.37 -4.46
N MET A 49 12.11 -4.48 -4.20
CA MET A 49 12.61 -4.80 -2.85
C MET A 49 14.10 -4.57 -2.74
N VAL A 50 14.91 -5.32 -3.48
CA VAL A 50 16.38 -5.33 -3.28
C VAL A 50 17.00 -3.97 -3.58
N LYS A 51 16.48 -3.24 -4.57
CA LYS A 51 16.90 -1.87 -4.88
C LYS A 51 16.84 -0.91 -3.68
N TYR A 52 15.84 -1.07 -2.80
CA TYR A 52 15.56 -0.12 -1.72
C TYR A 52 15.96 -0.64 -0.33
N TRP A 53 15.90 -1.96 -0.11
CA TRP A 53 16.09 -2.58 1.20
C TRP A 53 17.33 -3.48 1.28
N GLY A 54 18.02 -3.70 0.16
CA GLY A 54 19.09 -4.68 0.06
C GLY A 54 18.59 -6.12 -0.06
N SER A 55 19.51 -7.07 -0.11
CA SER A 55 19.14 -8.50 -0.21
C SER A 55 18.64 -9.01 1.14
N PRO A 56 17.46 -9.66 1.19
CA PRO A 56 17.02 -10.31 2.42
C PRO A 56 17.89 -11.54 2.72
N ASN A 57 18.05 -11.85 4.00
CA ASN A 57 18.71 -13.08 4.43
C ASN A 57 17.78 -14.32 4.34
N TYR A 58 16.46 -14.10 4.41
CA TYR A 58 15.45 -15.16 4.36
C TYR A 58 14.12 -14.62 3.82
N ILE A 59 13.32 -15.49 3.21
CA ILE A 59 11.97 -15.20 2.73
C ILE A 59 11.01 -16.18 3.40
N ILE A 60 10.01 -15.66 4.12
CA ILE A 60 8.99 -16.45 4.83
C ILE A 60 7.58 -15.88 4.58
N ASN A 61 6.54 -16.71 4.76
CA ASN A 61 5.15 -16.34 4.40
C ASN A 61 4.22 -16.03 5.58
N ARG A 62 4.69 -16.16 6.82
CA ARG A 62 3.78 -16.10 7.99
C ARG A 62 3.02 -14.77 8.17
N GLN A 63 3.60 -13.65 7.75
CA GLN A 63 3.00 -12.32 7.95
C GLN A 63 2.12 -11.86 6.78
N THR A 64 2.22 -12.50 5.62
CA THR A 64 1.48 -12.08 4.42
C THR A 64 0.00 -12.44 4.49
N GLU A 65 -0.38 -13.54 5.15
CA GLU A 65 -1.78 -14.00 5.25
C GLU A 65 -2.72 -12.90 5.76
N ARG A 66 -2.33 -12.19 6.83
CA ARG A 66 -3.13 -11.09 7.40
C ARG A 66 -3.21 -9.89 6.45
N VAL A 67 -2.10 -9.57 5.79
CA VAL A 67 -2.03 -8.45 4.85
C VAL A 67 -2.85 -8.75 3.59
N ASN A 68 -2.86 -10.00 3.11
CA ASN A 68 -3.67 -10.42 1.97
C ASN A 68 -5.16 -10.25 2.28
N ALA A 69 -5.62 -10.71 3.44
CA ALA A 69 -7.02 -10.55 3.84
C ALA A 69 -7.44 -9.06 3.92
N LEU A 70 -6.57 -8.20 4.47
CA LEU A 70 -6.82 -6.76 4.52
C LEU A 70 -6.84 -6.13 3.12
N LEU A 71 -5.91 -6.51 2.24
CA LEU A 71 -5.87 -5.99 0.88
C LEU A 71 -7.07 -6.44 0.06
N GLU A 72 -7.50 -7.70 0.19
CA GLU A 72 -8.73 -8.18 -0.43
C GLU A 72 -9.95 -7.40 0.05
N LEU A 73 -10.05 -7.16 1.37
CA LEU A 73 -11.12 -6.35 1.93
C LEU A 73 -11.11 -4.94 1.34
N TYR A 74 -9.94 -4.30 1.30
CA TYR A 74 -9.76 -2.98 0.70
C TYR A 74 -10.20 -2.95 -0.76
N LEU A 75 -9.74 -3.90 -1.57
CA LEU A 75 -10.10 -3.99 -2.99
C LEU A 75 -11.60 -4.22 -3.17
N ARG A 76 -12.27 -5.03 -2.35
CA ARG A 76 -13.72 -5.23 -2.43
C ARG A 76 -14.53 -3.94 -2.19
N HIS A 77 -14.03 -3.03 -1.36
CA HIS A 77 -14.73 -1.79 -1.02
C HIS A 77 -14.48 -0.67 -2.03
N PHE A 78 -13.27 -0.59 -2.57
CA PHE A 78 -12.83 0.55 -3.37
C PHE A 78 -12.74 0.28 -4.87
N MET A 79 -12.77 -0.99 -5.30
CA MET A 79 -12.73 -1.32 -6.72
C MET A 79 -13.99 -0.85 -7.43
N SER A 80 -13.81 -0.21 -8.59
CA SER A 80 -14.91 0.20 -9.44
C SER A 80 -15.72 -1.00 -9.95
N VAL A 81 -16.97 -0.74 -10.38
CA VAL A 81 -17.86 -1.74 -10.99
C VAL A 81 -17.22 -2.41 -12.21
N ASN A 82 -16.39 -1.68 -12.95
CA ASN A 82 -15.72 -2.18 -14.14
C ASN A 82 -14.47 -3.01 -13.84
N GLN A 83 -14.04 -3.07 -12.57
CA GLN A 83 -12.94 -3.92 -12.09
C GLN A 83 -11.59 -3.73 -12.82
N LYS A 84 -11.33 -2.54 -13.38
CA LYS A 84 -10.13 -2.22 -14.17
C LYS A 84 -9.20 -1.20 -13.50
N ASP A 85 -9.46 -0.87 -12.24
CA ASP A 85 -8.77 0.19 -11.51
C ASP A 85 -7.97 -0.32 -10.31
N TRP A 86 -8.04 -1.61 -9.98
CA TRP A 86 -7.38 -2.20 -8.81
C TRP A 86 -5.89 -1.89 -8.72
N ALA A 87 -5.17 -1.88 -9.86
CA ALA A 87 -3.74 -1.57 -9.88
C ALA A 87 -3.44 -0.12 -9.41
N LYS A 88 -4.32 0.84 -9.75
CA LYS A 88 -4.20 2.24 -9.32
C LYS A 88 -4.48 2.41 -7.83
N LEU A 89 -5.28 1.51 -7.26
CA LEU A 89 -5.62 1.52 -5.84
C LEU A 89 -4.49 1.02 -4.93
N LEU A 90 -3.54 0.25 -5.48
CA LEU A 90 -2.48 -0.38 -4.67
C LEU A 90 -1.52 0.64 -4.03
N ASP A 91 -1.19 1.72 -4.74
CA ASP A 91 -0.34 2.78 -4.18
C ASP A 91 -1.00 3.40 -2.94
N VAL A 92 -2.30 3.67 -3.03
CA VAL A 92 -3.09 4.23 -1.92
C VAL A 92 -3.22 3.22 -0.80
N ALA A 93 -3.46 1.93 -1.12
CA ALA A 93 -3.55 0.86 -0.13
C ALA A 93 -2.24 0.70 0.65
N GLN A 94 -1.10 0.68 -0.06
CA GLN A 94 0.22 0.57 0.52
C GLN A 94 0.54 1.75 1.44
N ILE A 95 0.31 2.98 0.97
CA ILE A 95 0.54 4.18 1.77
C ILE A 95 -0.36 4.18 2.99
N SER A 96 -1.64 3.88 2.84
CA SER A 96 -2.61 3.85 3.94
C SER A 96 -2.20 2.85 5.03
N TYR A 97 -1.83 1.63 4.62
CA TYR A 97 -1.35 0.60 5.55
C TYR A 97 -0.06 1.05 6.27
N ASN A 98 0.94 1.50 5.52
CA ASN A 98 2.24 1.85 6.11
C ASN A 98 2.21 3.13 6.96
N LEU A 99 1.19 3.98 6.82
CA LEU A 99 0.95 5.14 7.69
C LEU A 99 0.27 4.77 9.01
N GLN A 100 -0.50 3.69 9.06
CA GLN A 100 -1.30 3.30 10.22
C GLN A 100 -0.41 2.89 11.38
N ARG A 101 -0.70 3.39 12.58
CA ARG A 101 0.03 3.02 13.80
C ARG A 101 -0.54 1.76 14.40
N SER A 102 0.35 0.85 14.81
CA SER A 102 -0.05 -0.31 15.59
C SER A 102 -0.38 0.11 17.02
N GLU A 103 -1.43 -0.46 17.60
CA GLU A 103 -1.83 -0.18 18.99
C GLU A 103 -0.76 -0.60 20.01
N THR A 104 -0.01 -1.67 19.74
CA THR A 104 0.97 -2.22 20.68
C THR A 104 2.26 -1.39 20.74
N THR A 105 2.74 -0.89 19.60
CA THR A 105 4.00 -0.13 19.53
C THR A 105 3.77 1.38 19.46
N ASN A 106 2.55 1.81 19.11
CA ASN A 106 2.22 3.19 18.74
C ASN A 106 3.15 3.76 17.64
N LYS A 107 3.71 2.88 16.81
CA LYS A 107 4.54 3.21 15.64
C LYS A 107 3.86 2.68 14.37
N SER A 108 4.07 3.40 13.28
CA SER A 108 3.68 2.97 11.94
C SER A 108 4.80 2.16 11.29
N PRO A 109 4.48 1.32 10.28
CA PRO A 109 5.50 0.67 9.48
C PRO A 109 6.50 1.65 8.82
N PHE A 110 6.05 2.80 8.32
CA PHE A 110 6.97 3.85 7.84
C PHE A 110 7.95 4.28 8.92
N LYS A 111 7.47 4.59 10.13
CA LYS A 111 8.34 5.05 11.22
C LYS A 111 9.36 3.99 11.62
N LEU A 112 8.99 2.71 11.57
CA LEU A 112 9.88 1.60 11.91
C LEU A 112 10.89 1.30 10.80
N ALA A 113 10.48 1.34 9.54
CA ALA A 113 11.32 0.94 8.41
C ALA A 113 12.31 2.04 7.97
N ILE A 114 11.86 3.30 7.92
CA ILE A 114 12.64 4.44 7.41
C ILE A 114 12.92 5.50 8.48
N GLY A 115 12.51 5.27 9.73
CA GLY A 115 12.73 6.19 10.84
C GLY A 115 11.87 7.46 10.80
N GLN A 116 11.02 7.65 9.80
CA GLN A 116 10.19 8.84 9.60
C GLN A 116 8.73 8.49 9.29
N GLN A 117 7.79 9.34 9.69
CA GLN A 117 6.41 9.29 9.24
C GLN A 117 6.25 10.32 8.13
N PRO A 118 5.86 9.91 6.90
CA PRO A 118 5.58 10.85 5.83
C PRO A 118 4.49 11.85 6.24
N LEU A 119 4.65 13.10 5.84
CA LEU A 119 3.60 14.10 5.99
C LEU A 119 2.45 13.75 5.07
N THR A 120 1.26 13.65 5.64
CA THR A 120 0.01 13.47 4.92
C THR A 120 -0.57 14.84 4.57
N PRO A 121 -1.40 14.95 3.51
CA PRO A 121 -1.98 16.23 3.10
C PRO A 121 -2.69 17.00 4.23
N HIS A 122 -3.29 16.29 5.19
CA HIS A 122 -3.98 16.88 6.36
C HIS A 122 -3.03 17.37 7.47
N THR A 123 -1.77 16.91 7.47
CA THR A 123 -0.73 17.38 8.41
C THR A 123 0.10 18.52 7.83
N LEU A 124 -0.04 18.80 6.53
CA LEU A 124 0.60 19.98 5.97
C LEU A 124 -0.06 21.22 6.58
N PRO A 125 0.72 22.18 7.09
CA PRO A 125 0.20 23.49 7.44
C PRO A 125 -0.13 24.23 6.15
N ILE A 126 -1.20 23.80 5.48
CA ILE A 126 -1.85 24.58 4.44
C ILE A 126 -2.44 25.75 5.20
N GLY A 127 -1.78 26.90 5.14
CA GLY A 127 -2.41 28.15 5.49
C GLY A 127 -3.66 28.26 4.64
N TYR A 128 -4.81 27.92 5.21
CA TYR A 128 -6.09 28.18 4.58
C TYR A 128 -6.26 29.70 4.54
N THR A 129 -5.66 30.38 3.56
CA THR A 129 -6.13 31.68 3.10
C THR A 129 -7.41 31.48 2.30
N ARG A 130 -8.43 30.90 2.95
CA ARG A 130 -9.79 30.90 2.44
C ARG A 130 -10.65 31.71 3.40
N LYS A 131 -10.53 33.03 3.30
CA LYS A 131 -11.66 33.92 3.62
C LYS A 131 -12.76 33.68 2.58
N SER A 132 -13.43 32.53 2.63
CA SER A 132 -14.71 32.38 1.95
C SER A 132 -15.73 33.16 2.78
N SER A 133 -16.08 34.36 2.30
CA SER A 133 -17.07 35.22 2.96
C SER A 133 -18.44 34.55 3.10
N THR A 134 -18.73 33.56 2.25
CA THR A 134 -19.96 32.78 2.26
C THR A 134 -20.02 31.81 3.45
N ALA A 135 -18.94 31.07 3.74
CA ALA A 135 -18.93 30.10 4.84
C ALA A 135 -19.00 30.77 6.23
N LEU A 136 -18.46 31.99 6.36
CA LEU A 136 -18.55 32.78 7.60
C LEU A 136 -19.97 33.28 7.90
N LYS A 137 -20.80 33.48 6.87
CA LYS A 137 -22.19 33.93 7.02
C LYS A 137 -23.10 32.82 7.53
N PHE A 138 -22.91 31.60 7.03
CA PHE A 138 -23.69 30.42 7.47
C PHE A 138 -23.42 29.97 8.90
N ALA A 139 -22.26 30.32 9.48
CA ALA A 139 -21.92 29.94 10.86
C ALA A 139 -22.40 30.95 11.92
N LYS A 140 -23.05 32.04 11.50
CA LYS A 140 -23.55 33.12 12.37
C LYS A 140 -25.08 33.24 12.41
N GLU A 141 -25.79 32.34 11.72
CA GLU A 141 -27.22 32.08 11.90
C GLU A 141 -27.39 30.83 12.76
#